data_AF-W1PYU4-F1
#
_entry.id   AF-W1PYU4-F1
#
_cell.length_a   1.000
_cell.length_b   1.000
_cell.length_c   1.000
_cell.angle_alpha   90.00
_cell.angle_beta   90.00
_cell.angle_gamma   90.00
#
_symmetry.space_group_name_H-M   'P 1'
#
loop_
_entity.id
_entity.type
_entity.pdbx_description
1 polymer ?
#
loop_
_entity_poly.entity_id
_entity_poly.type
_entity_poly.pdbx_seq_one_letter_code
_entity_poly.pdbx_strand_id
1 'polypeptide(L)'
;MREVTEREAVGEGFIAQDIGFQNTTGPKKHRAVTLHVGVDKSIINWCRIEAYQDTLYAHSQCQFNRDSVTSGTIDFIFGNAAVVLQNCTIIARKPMSNQQNLITTQGHTDLNQNKGTTIQFSLIQASTDLEPVKNKLPTYLRRPWKEDSRTVYMQNNIEDHIAAERWLPGVGNLH
;
A
#
# COMPACT_ATOMS: atom_id res chain seq x y z
N MET A 1 15.51 5.70 -14.93
CA MET A 1 14.35 6.12 -14.10
C MET A 1 14.19 7.62 -14.25
N ARG A 2 12.97 8.12 -14.48
CA ARG A 2 12.70 9.56 -14.45
C ARG A 2 12.37 9.91 -12.99
N GLU A 3 13.03 10.91 -12.42
CA GLU A 3 12.56 11.52 -11.16
C GLU A 3 11.23 12.21 -11.46
N VAL A 4 10.18 11.85 -10.73
CA VAL A 4 8.87 12.44 -10.96
C VAL A 4 8.15 12.76 -9.65
N THR A 5 7.50 13.91 -9.67
CA THR A 5 6.24 14.19 -8.97
C THR A 5 5.18 13.11 -9.22
N GLU A 6 4.21 13.01 -8.32
CA GLU A 6 3.04 12.12 -8.39
C GLU A 6 2.46 11.92 -9.80
N ARG A 7 2.07 10.67 -10.12
CA ARG A 7 1.32 10.32 -11.34
C ARG A 7 -0.14 10.05 -11.00
N GLU A 8 -1.04 10.63 -11.77
CA GLU A 8 -2.48 10.43 -11.63
C GLU A 8 -3.07 9.76 -12.88
N ALA A 9 -3.88 8.73 -12.68
CA ALA A 9 -4.69 8.11 -13.73
C ALA A 9 -6.09 8.73 -13.75
N VAL A 10 -6.45 9.39 -14.85
CA VAL A 10 -7.69 10.19 -14.97
C VAL A 10 -8.72 9.68 -15.99
N GLY A 11 -8.39 8.66 -16.79
CA GLY A 11 -9.32 8.03 -17.75
C GLY A 11 -9.87 6.68 -17.28
N GLU A 12 -11.17 6.42 -17.46
CA GLU A 12 -11.77 5.10 -17.25
C GLU A 12 -11.08 4.04 -18.12
N GLY A 13 -10.88 2.84 -17.59
CA GLY A 13 -10.21 1.75 -18.31
C GLY A 13 -8.71 1.97 -18.47
N PHE A 14 -8.09 2.83 -17.65
CA PHE A 14 -6.65 3.04 -17.63
C PHE A 14 -5.91 1.70 -17.43
N ILE A 15 -4.90 1.45 -18.26
CA ILE A 15 -4.00 0.31 -18.14
C ILE A 15 -2.57 0.82 -18.07
N ALA A 16 -1.86 0.47 -16.99
CA ALA A 16 -0.42 0.55 -16.92
C ALA A 16 0.16 -0.87 -17.03
N GLN A 17 1.14 -1.04 -17.90
CA GLN A 17 1.83 -2.31 -18.06
C GLN A 17 3.32 -2.15 -18.33
N ASP A 18 4.14 -3.05 -17.76
CA ASP A 18 5.58 -3.15 -17.99
C ASP A 18 6.34 -1.83 -17.72
N ILE A 19 5.92 -1.10 -16.68
CA ILE A 19 6.44 0.22 -16.34
C ILE A 19 6.68 0.41 -14.84
N GLY A 20 7.74 1.16 -14.50
CA GLY A 20 8.05 1.57 -13.14
C GLY A 20 7.64 3.03 -12.86
N PHE A 21 6.94 3.24 -11.75
CA PHE A 21 6.65 4.53 -11.14
C PHE A 21 7.45 4.66 -9.85
N GLN A 22 8.19 5.76 -9.69
CA GLN A 22 9.01 5.97 -8.50
C GLN A 22 8.98 7.44 -8.07
N ASN A 23 8.76 7.67 -6.78
CA ASN A 23 8.91 8.97 -6.15
C ASN A 23 10.12 8.95 -5.17
N THR A 24 11.14 9.77 -5.47
CA THR A 24 12.43 9.80 -4.76
C THR A 24 12.48 10.82 -3.62
N THR A 25 11.34 11.43 -3.25
CA THR A 25 11.21 12.43 -2.17
C THR A 25 11.82 11.99 -0.84
N GLY A 26 11.80 10.69 -0.56
CA GLY A 26 12.46 10.10 0.62
C GLY A 26 11.64 10.21 1.91
N PRO A 27 12.03 9.49 2.97
CA PRO A 27 11.21 9.33 4.18
C PRO A 27 11.14 10.59 5.06
N LYS A 28 12.09 11.54 4.90
CA LYS A 28 12.16 12.78 5.69
C LYS A 28 11.11 13.83 5.29
N LYS A 29 10.60 13.76 4.05
CA LYS A 29 9.66 14.73 3.48
C LYS A 29 8.19 14.29 3.65
N HIS A 30 7.94 13.26 4.47
CA HIS A 30 6.62 12.69 4.73
C HIS A 30 5.94 12.18 3.45
N ARG A 31 4.68 12.57 3.20
CA ARG A 31 3.82 12.04 2.14
C ARG A 31 4.42 12.26 0.75
N ALA A 32 4.48 11.19 -0.04
CA ALA A 32 5.03 11.22 -1.38
C ALA A 32 4.32 10.20 -2.27
N VAL A 33 3.11 10.56 -2.74
CA VAL A 33 2.33 9.72 -3.65
C VAL A 33 3.10 9.50 -4.94
N THR A 34 3.16 8.24 -5.37
CA THR A 34 3.80 7.84 -6.62
C THR A 34 2.77 7.61 -7.70
N LEU A 35 1.71 6.87 -7.37
CA LEU A 35 0.61 6.58 -8.27
C LEU A 35 -0.73 6.79 -7.57
N HIS A 36 -1.53 7.69 -8.11
CA HIS A 36 -2.90 7.98 -7.71
C HIS A 36 -3.87 7.45 -8.76
N VAL A 37 -4.78 6.57 -8.34
CA VAL A 37 -5.77 5.96 -9.22
C VAL A 37 -7.16 6.24 -8.65
N GLY A 38 -7.97 6.99 -9.39
CA GLY A 38 -9.35 7.35 -9.04
C GLY A 38 -10.38 6.95 -10.10
N VAL A 39 -10.01 6.06 -11.01
CA VAL A 39 -10.77 5.73 -12.22
C VAL A 39 -11.18 4.25 -12.26
N ASP A 40 -12.37 4.02 -12.80
CA ASP A 40 -12.99 2.69 -12.80
C ASP A 40 -12.35 1.77 -13.85
N LYS A 41 -12.43 0.46 -13.58
CA LYS A 41 -11.89 -0.63 -14.42
C LYS A 41 -10.41 -0.46 -14.76
N SER A 42 -9.64 0.08 -13.82
CA SER A 42 -8.20 0.29 -14.02
C SER A 42 -7.39 -0.98 -13.76
N ILE A 43 -6.36 -1.20 -14.58
CA ILE A 43 -5.46 -2.34 -14.49
C ILE A 43 -4.02 -1.84 -14.33
N ILE A 44 -3.31 -2.40 -13.35
CA ILE A 44 -1.88 -2.21 -13.15
C ILE A 44 -1.25 -3.60 -13.22
N ASN A 45 -0.50 -3.87 -14.29
CA ASN A 45 0.01 -5.20 -14.61
C ASN A 45 1.52 -5.16 -14.82
N TRP A 46 2.30 -6.05 -14.20
CA TRP A 46 3.78 -6.04 -14.35
C TRP A 46 4.44 -4.68 -14.08
N CYS A 47 3.88 -3.91 -13.13
CA CYS A 47 4.40 -2.60 -12.77
C CYS A 47 5.24 -2.64 -11.50
N ARG A 48 6.10 -1.63 -11.31
CA ARG A 48 6.74 -1.36 -10.01
C ARG A 48 6.30 0.01 -9.52
N ILE A 49 5.81 0.12 -8.30
CA ILE A 49 5.36 1.37 -7.69
C ILE A 49 6.14 1.56 -6.38
N GLU A 50 7.04 2.55 -6.37
CA GLU A 50 8.05 2.67 -5.31
C GLU A 50 8.09 4.07 -4.69
N ALA A 51 7.85 4.16 -3.38
CA ALA A 51 8.07 5.38 -2.60
C ALA A 51 8.45 5.02 -1.16
N TYR A 52 8.17 5.95 -0.24
CA TYR A 52 8.18 5.73 1.20
C TYR A 52 6.74 5.83 1.73
N GLN A 53 6.33 6.99 2.24
CA GLN A 53 4.99 7.21 2.77
C GLN A 53 3.98 7.51 1.66
N ASP A 54 2.78 6.90 1.75
CA ASP A 54 1.64 7.12 0.85
C ASP A 54 1.92 6.70 -0.62
N THR A 55 2.64 5.59 -0.86
CA THR A 55 3.14 5.19 -2.19
C THR A 55 2.05 5.02 -3.26
N LEU A 56 1.08 4.13 -3.04
CA LEU A 56 -0.03 3.84 -3.94
C LEU A 56 -1.33 4.36 -3.34
N TYR A 57 -1.90 5.40 -3.97
CA TYR A 57 -3.19 5.93 -3.60
C TYR A 57 -4.30 5.28 -4.45
N ALA A 58 -4.82 4.16 -3.97
CA ALA A 58 -6.01 3.48 -4.50
C ALA A 58 -7.27 4.25 -4.05
N HIS A 59 -7.46 5.44 -4.62
CA HIS A 59 -8.39 6.46 -4.13
C HIS A 59 -9.86 6.02 -4.18
N SER A 60 -10.33 5.58 -5.35
CA SER A 60 -11.75 5.27 -5.58
C SER A 60 -11.95 4.30 -6.76
N GLN A 61 -13.19 3.83 -6.96
CA GLN A 61 -13.60 2.92 -8.05
C GLN A 61 -12.99 1.51 -8.01
N CYS A 62 -13.27 0.69 -9.03
CA CYS A 62 -12.76 -0.68 -9.13
C CYS A 62 -11.39 -0.71 -9.80
N GLN A 63 -10.43 -1.36 -9.13
CA GLN A 63 -9.03 -1.40 -9.58
C GLN A 63 -8.45 -2.81 -9.42
N PHE A 64 -7.61 -3.22 -10.36
CA PHE A 64 -6.94 -4.52 -10.31
C PHE A 64 -5.44 -4.37 -10.51
N ASN A 65 -4.66 -4.79 -9.52
CA ASN A 65 -3.20 -4.85 -9.60
C ASN A 65 -2.78 -6.32 -9.69
N ARG A 66 -1.97 -6.65 -10.69
CA ARG A 66 -1.52 -8.02 -10.95
C ARG A 66 -0.04 -8.07 -11.29
N ASP A 67 0.63 -9.13 -10.83
CA ASP A 67 2.04 -9.43 -11.16
C ASP A 67 2.97 -8.22 -10.93
N SER A 68 2.62 -7.36 -9.96
CA SER A 68 3.22 -6.04 -9.76
C SER A 68 3.92 -5.95 -8.41
N VAL A 69 4.85 -5.00 -8.28
CA VAL A 69 5.58 -4.73 -7.05
C VAL A 69 5.15 -3.39 -6.49
N THR A 70 4.79 -3.36 -5.20
CA THR A 70 4.56 -2.11 -4.47
C THR A 70 5.47 -2.06 -3.25
N SER A 71 6.26 -0.99 -3.10
CA SER A 71 7.18 -0.83 -1.97
C SER A 71 7.02 0.51 -1.29
N GLY A 72 7.00 0.52 0.05
CA GLY A 72 6.93 1.75 0.83
C GLY A 72 7.14 1.53 2.33
N THR A 73 6.83 2.55 3.12
CA THR A 73 6.98 2.53 4.58
C THR A 73 5.65 2.70 5.31
N ILE A 74 5.11 3.92 5.33
CA ILE A 74 3.89 4.27 6.07
C ILE A 74 2.73 4.38 5.10
N ASP A 75 1.59 3.75 5.43
CA ASP A 75 0.33 3.81 4.69
C ASP A 75 0.50 3.60 3.18
N PHE A 76 1.43 2.73 2.78
CA PHE A 76 1.93 2.78 1.41
C PHE A 76 0.99 2.17 0.37
N ILE A 77 -0.09 1.51 0.81
CA ILE A 77 -1.28 1.22 0.02
C ILE A 77 -2.48 1.79 0.79
N PHE A 78 -3.09 2.85 0.29
CA PHE A 78 -4.15 3.55 1.01
C PHE A 78 -5.26 4.06 0.09
N GLY A 79 -6.40 4.42 0.68
CA GLY A 79 -7.54 4.99 -0.01
C GLY A 79 -8.85 4.24 0.25
N ASN A 80 -9.86 4.44 -0.61
CA ASN A 80 -11.21 3.89 -0.48
C ASN A 80 -11.71 3.36 -1.84
N ALA A 81 -10.84 2.68 -2.59
CA ALA A 81 -11.20 1.91 -3.78
C ALA A 81 -11.77 0.53 -3.44
N ALA A 82 -12.42 -0.10 -4.42
CA ALA A 82 -12.58 -1.54 -4.47
C ALA A 82 -11.38 -2.13 -5.22
N VAL A 83 -10.32 -2.47 -4.49
CA VAL A 83 -9.03 -2.85 -5.08
C VAL A 83 -8.63 -4.26 -4.72
N VAL A 84 -8.18 -5.02 -5.73
CA VAL A 84 -7.56 -6.33 -5.55
C VAL A 84 -6.11 -6.25 -6.04
N LEU A 85 -5.18 -6.68 -5.19
CA LEU A 85 -3.79 -6.93 -5.52
C LEU A 85 -3.59 -8.45 -5.54
N GLN A 86 -3.33 -9.02 -6.71
CA GLN A 86 -3.20 -10.47 -6.91
C GLN A 86 -1.84 -10.83 -7.48
N ASN A 87 -1.19 -11.84 -6.90
CA ASN A 87 0.15 -12.27 -7.32
C ASN A 87 1.17 -11.11 -7.33
N CYS A 88 1.04 -10.20 -6.35
CA CYS A 88 1.91 -9.05 -6.21
C CYS A 88 3.05 -9.35 -5.24
N THR A 89 4.10 -8.55 -5.32
CA THR A 89 5.12 -8.48 -4.28
C THR A 89 4.98 -7.15 -3.52
N ILE A 90 4.73 -7.24 -2.23
CA ILE A 90 4.52 -6.10 -1.33
C ILE A 90 5.76 -5.99 -0.44
N ILE A 91 6.51 -4.90 -0.57
CA ILE A 91 7.83 -4.76 0.06
C ILE A 91 7.81 -3.64 1.11
N ALA A 92 7.94 -4.01 2.39
CA ALA A 92 8.14 -3.05 3.46
C ALA A 92 9.59 -2.56 3.47
N ARG A 93 9.79 -1.25 3.32
CA ARG A 93 11.10 -0.58 3.29
C ARG A 93 11.56 -0.17 4.69
N LYS A 94 12.85 0.08 4.90
CA LYS A 94 13.32 0.66 6.16
C LYS A 94 12.74 2.09 6.34
N PRO A 95 11.93 2.34 7.39
CA PRO A 95 11.45 3.69 7.71
C PRO A 95 12.51 4.49 8.50
N MET A 96 12.17 5.70 8.93
CA MET A 96 13.02 6.42 9.90
C MET A 96 13.00 5.73 11.27
N SER A 97 14.02 5.99 12.09
CA SER A 97 14.23 5.28 13.37
C SER A 97 13.08 5.41 14.39
N ASN A 98 12.21 6.41 14.24
CA ASN A 98 11.06 6.69 15.11
C ASN A 98 9.71 6.40 14.41
N GLN A 99 9.74 5.64 13.33
CA GLN A 99 8.57 5.30 12.52
C GLN A 99 8.35 3.80 12.52
N GLN A 100 7.15 3.43 12.10
CA GLN A 100 6.71 2.05 11.90
C GLN A 100 6.14 1.92 10.49
N ASN A 101 6.24 0.73 9.92
CA ASN A 101 5.66 0.48 8.62
C ASN A 101 4.20 0.07 8.73
N LEU A 102 3.42 0.51 7.74
CA LEU A 102 1.99 0.24 7.63
C LEU A 102 1.68 -0.06 6.17
N ILE A 103 1.31 -1.32 5.90
CA ILE A 103 1.08 -1.78 4.53
C ILE A 103 -0.21 -1.18 3.99
N THR A 104 -1.33 -1.39 4.70
CA THR A 104 -2.65 -0.91 4.27
C THR A 104 -3.29 0.06 5.24
N THR A 105 -3.85 1.14 4.69
CA THR A 105 -4.60 2.15 5.44
C THR A 105 -5.87 2.51 4.69
N GLN A 106 -6.91 1.69 4.91
CA GLN A 106 -8.15 1.74 4.14
C GLN A 106 -9.16 2.72 4.78
N GLY A 107 -9.69 3.65 3.99
CA GLY A 107 -10.52 4.79 4.38
C GLY A 107 -12.03 4.65 4.15
N HIS A 108 -12.59 3.48 4.36
CA HIS A 108 -14.02 3.20 4.20
C HIS A 108 -14.85 3.81 5.33
N THR A 109 -15.93 4.49 4.96
CA THR A 109 -16.76 5.29 5.88
C THR A 109 -18.24 4.93 5.85
N ASP A 110 -18.65 3.96 5.04
CA ASP A 110 -20.07 3.64 4.85
C ASP A 110 -20.21 2.15 4.53
N LEU A 111 -20.81 1.40 5.46
CA LEU A 111 -21.06 -0.04 5.36
C LEU A 111 -21.85 -0.44 4.09
N ASN A 112 -22.58 0.47 3.45
CA ASN A 112 -23.31 0.20 2.21
C ASN A 112 -22.42 0.25 0.96
N GLN A 113 -21.17 0.70 1.08
CA GLN A 113 -20.24 0.77 -0.04
C GLN A 113 -19.55 -0.59 -0.28
N ASN A 114 -19.47 -1.01 -1.54
CA ASN A 114 -18.74 -2.22 -1.94
C ASN A 114 -17.24 -1.96 -2.18
N LYS A 115 -16.57 -1.34 -1.19
CA LYS A 115 -15.15 -0.92 -1.26
C LYS A 115 -14.27 -1.59 -0.23
N GLY A 116 -12.99 -1.74 -0.53
CA GLY A 116 -12.02 -2.37 0.36
C GLY A 116 -10.77 -2.80 -0.39
N THR A 117 -9.76 -3.16 0.39
CA THR A 117 -8.48 -3.65 -0.15
C THR A 117 -8.37 -5.15 0.07
N THR A 118 -8.16 -5.90 -1.00
CA THR A 118 -7.87 -7.33 -0.93
C THR A 118 -6.46 -7.58 -1.47
N ILE A 119 -5.62 -8.26 -0.67
CA ILE A 119 -4.30 -8.74 -1.10
C ILE A 119 -4.35 -10.26 -1.07
N GLN A 120 -4.14 -10.87 -2.24
CA GLN A 120 -4.26 -12.32 -2.42
C GLN A 120 -3.12 -12.92 -3.24
N PHE A 121 -2.75 -14.17 -2.95
CA PHE A 121 -1.69 -14.91 -3.65
C PHE A 121 -0.37 -14.14 -3.77
N SER A 122 -0.12 -13.21 -2.84
CA SER A 122 0.99 -12.26 -2.92
C SER A 122 2.10 -12.64 -1.95
N LEU A 123 3.30 -12.12 -2.21
CA LEU A 123 4.43 -12.17 -1.29
C LEU A 123 4.52 -10.85 -0.52
N ILE A 124 4.50 -10.91 0.81
CA ILE A 124 4.71 -9.77 1.70
C ILE A 124 6.06 -9.96 2.37
N GLN A 125 7.03 -9.13 2.01
CA GLN A 125 8.43 -9.29 2.42
C GLN A 125 9.06 -8.00 2.96
N ALA A 126 10.10 -8.16 3.76
CA ALA A 126 10.97 -7.07 4.15
C ALA A 126 11.98 -6.79 3.03
N SER A 127 12.23 -5.51 2.80
CA SER A 127 13.41 -5.09 2.02
C SER A 127 14.72 -5.47 2.73
N THR A 128 15.79 -5.59 1.94
CA THR A 128 17.13 -5.93 2.44
C THR A 128 17.69 -4.95 3.47
N ASP A 129 17.22 -3.69 3.48
CA ASP A 129 17.63 -2.68 4.45
C ASP A 129 16.75 -2.64 5.71
N LEU A 130 15.51 -3.15 5.66
CA LEU A 130 14.65 -3.36 6.82
C LEU A 130 15.01 -4.64 7.58
N GLU A 131 15.30 -5.72 6.86
CA GLU A 131 15.50 -7.07 7.43
C GLU A 131 16.46 -7.11 8.64
N PRO A 132 17.64 -6.46 8.61
CA PRO A 132 18.57 -6.47 9.75
C PRO A 132 18.06 -5.72 11.00
N VAL A 133 17.02 -4.89 10.85
CA VAL A 133 16.48 -4.00 11.89
C VAL A 133 14.98 -4.21 12.14
N LYS A 134 14.37 -5.26 11.58
CA LYS A 134 12.92 -5.52 11.64
C LYS A 134 12.35 -5.59 13.06
N ASN A 135 13.14 -6.06 14.01
CA ASN A 135 12.75 -6.13 15.43
C ASN A 135 12.71 -4.76 16.13
N LYS A 136 13.33 -3.73 15.55
CA LYS A 136 13.35 -2.36 16.08
C LYS A 136 12.37 -1.43 15.36
N LEU A 137 12.02 -1.77 14.12
CA LEU A 137 11.16 -0.98 13.23
C LEU A 137 9.99 -1.87 12.80
N PRO A 138 8.93 -1.97 13.61
CA PRO A 138 7.85 -2.91 13.39
C PRO A 138 7.09 -2.60 12.10
N THR A 139 6.60 -3.65 11.45
CA THR A 139 5.69 -3.56 10.30
C THR A 139 4.33 -4.12 10.67
N TYR A 140 3.27 -3.38 10.37
CA TYR A 140 1.89 -3.82 10.57
C TYR A 140 1.20 -3.98 9.22
N LEU A 141 0.35 -5.00 9.10
CA LEU A 141 -0.45 -5.23 7.91
C LEU A 141 -1.45 -4.10 7.71
N ARG A 142 -2.14 -3.63 8.77
CA ARG A 142 -3.09 -2.52 8.63
C ARG A 142 -3.20 -1.59 9.83
N ARG A 143 -3.67 -0.38 9.55
CA ARG A 143 -4.40 0.46 10.53
C ARG A 143 -5.68 1.00 9.88
N PRO A 144 -6.78 1.14 10.62
CA PRO A 144 -7.99 1.72 10.04
C PRO A 144 -7.85 3.25 9.96
N TRP A 145 -8.01 3.81 8.76
CA TRP A 145 -8.07 5.27 8.60
C TRP A 145 -9.43 5.84 9.01
N LYS A 146 -10.47 5.02 8.83
CA LYS A 146 -11.88 5.33 9.08
C LYS A 146 -12.54 4.16 9.78
N GLU A 147 -13.69 4.41 10.41
CA GLU A 147 -14.36 3.48 11.34
C GLU A 147 -14.64 2.11 10.71
N ASP A 148 -15.09 2.09 9.46
CA ASP A 148 -15.45 0.86 8.75
C ASP A 148 -14.33 0.29 7.87
N SER A 149 -13.06 0.58 8.20
CA SER A 149 -11.92 0.11 7.41
C SER A 149 -11.95 -1.40 7.15
N ARG A 150 -11.97 -1.77 5.87
CA ARG A 150 -12.07 -3.16 5.40
C ARG A 150 -10.86 -3.54 4.55
N THR A 151 -10.03 -4.42 5.09
CA THR A 151 -8.89 -5.01 4.38
C THR A 151 -8.82 -6.51 4.60
N VAL A 152 -8.62 -7.28 3.53
CA VAL A 152 -8.47 -8.74 3.56
C VAL A 152 -7.10 -9.13 3.03
N TYR A 153 -6.41 -9.98 3.79
CA TYR A 153 -5.19 -10.67 3.38
C TYR A 153 -5.51 -12.16 3.33
N MET A 154 -5.41 -12.81 2.16
CA MET A 154 -5.73 -14.22 2.02
C MET A 154 -4.77 -14.94 1.10
N GLN A 155 -4.37 -16.15 1.49
CA GLN A 155 -3.48 -17.02 0.69
C GLN A 155 -2.17 -16.34 0.26
N ASN A 156 -1.61 -15.50 1.13
CA ASN A 156 -0.35 -14.83 0.90
C ASN A 156 0.81 -15.58 1.58
N ASN A 157 2.01 -15.49 1.01
CA ASN A 157 3.23 -15.75 1.77
C ASN A 157 3.61 -14.47 2.51
N ILE A 158 3.71 -14.54 3.84
CA ILE A 158 3.98 -13.38 4.69
C ILE A 158 5.22 -13.71 5.52
N GLU A 159 6.28 -12.93 5.33
CA GLU A 159 7.51 -13.07 6.11
C GLU A 159 7.35 -12.62 7.56
N ASP A 160 8.34 -12.95 8.39
CA ASP A 160 8.34 -12.79 9.85
C ASP A 160 8.60 -11.36 10.36
N HIS A 161 8.76 -10.38 9.46
CA HIS A 161 8.94 -8.97 9.82
C HIS A 161 7.64 -8.28 10.30
N ILE A 162 6.49 -8.96 10.15
CA ILE A 162 5.19 -8.46 10.62
C ILE A 162 5.10 -8.62 12.14
N ALA A 163 4.75 -7.53 12.82
CA ALA A 163 4.53 -7.51 14.27
C ALA A 163 3.45 -8.53 14.67
N ALA A 164 3.58 -9.11 15.87
CA ALA A 164 2.68 -10.16 16.36
C ALA A 164 1.22 -9.70 16.46
N GLU A 165 0.99 -8.42 16.78
CA GLU A 165 -0.32 -7.78 16.84
C GLU A 165 -0.96 -7.67 15.45
N ARG A 166 -0.14 -7.67 14.39
CA ARG A 166 -0.47 -7.54 12.96
C ARG A 166 -1.16 -6.24 12.53
N TRP A 167 -1.89 -5.59 13.42
CA TRP A 167 -2.69 -4.41 13.14
C TRP A 167 -2.58 -3.42 14.29
N LEU A 168 -2.63 -2.13 13.96
CA LEU A 168 -2.75 -1.08 14.96
C LEU A 168 -4.22 -0.74 15.22
N PRO A 169 -4.56 -0.29 16.44
CA PRO A 169 -5.88 0.28 16.72
C PRO A 169 -6.14 1.50 15.85
N GLY A 170 -7.43 1.77 15.62
CA GLY A 170 -7.84 2.98 14.93
C GLY A 170 -7.58 4.24 15.73
N VAL A 171 -7.55 5.37 15.02
CA VAL A 171 -7.23 6.69 15.57
C VAL A 171 -8.18 7.10 16.73
N GLY A 172 -9.33 6.44 16.90
CA GLY A 172 -10.30 6.68 17.98
C GLY A 172 -10.26 5.71 19.18
N ASN A 173 -9.45 4.65 19.19
CA ASN A 173 -9.47 3.63 20.25
C ASN A 173 -8.29 3.72 21.24
N LEU A 174 -7.73 4.92 21.40
CA LEU A 174 -6.77 5.24 22.47
C LEU A 174 -7.50 6.06 23.54
N HIS A 175 -8.30 5.38 24.36
CA HIS A 175 -8.86 5.89 25.60
C HIS A 175 -8.37 5.04 26.76
#